data_AF-A0AA96TEV1-F1
#
_entry.id   AF-A0AA96TEV1-F1
#
_cell.length_a   1.000
_cell.length_b   1.000
_cell.length_c   1.000
_cell.angle_alpha   90.00
_cell.angle_beta   90.00
_cell.angle_gamma   90.00
#
_symmetry.space_group_name_H-M   'P 1'
#
loop_
_entity.id
_entity.type
_entity.pdbx_description
1 polymer ?
#
loop_
_entity_poly.entity_id
_entity_poly.type
_entity_poly.pdbx_seq_one_letter_code
_entity_poly.pdbx_strand_id
1 'polypeptide(L)'
;MSRQDVTEADRGRRPALDSKRRGRVIAGVLGLLLGAGFSWYTWSTLSFGTQDRPGAGVFPLVVGIGMVVVSVLTIAEALLTDQVSGDVRFPAGRQRRSVVLVSAALVAFVALYQFLGQYIASSLFVIAALAVLGTRSWPRNVLYGTAIGVAISAFFVELLGVRLPEGLLGPTGAIGALFL
;
A
#
# COMPACT_ATOMS: atom_id res chain seq x y z
N MET A 1 -11.75 -49.39 4.70
CA MET A 1 -11.31 -48.13 5.35
C MET A 1 -11.40 -48.33 6.85
N SER A 2 -10.26 -48.55 7.51
CA SER A 2 -10.20 -48.88 8.94
C SER A 2 -10.22 -47.60 9.77
N ARG A 3 -10.73 -47.63 11.02
CA ARG A 3 -10.66 -46.49 11.96
C ARG A 3 -9.24 -45.96 12.16
N GLN A 4 -8.23 -46.79 11.88
CA GLN A 4 -6.82 -46.42 11.93
C GLN A 4 -6.41 -45.45 10.81
N ASP A 5 -6.92 -45.63 9.59
CA ASP A 5 -6.66 -44.72 8.44
C ASP A 5 -7.20 -43.30 8.71
N VAL A 6 -8.36 -43.21 9.37
CA VAL A 6 -9.01 -41.93 9.71
C VAL A 6 -8.23 -41.19 10.80
N THR A 7 -7.68 -41.92 11.77
CA THR A 7 -6.96 -41.36 12.92
C THR A 7 -5.58 -40.83 12.52
N GLU A 8 -4.92 -41.51 11.59
CA GLU A 8 -3.61 -41.11 11.07
C GLU A 8 -3.70 -39.90 10.13
N ALA A 9 -4.74 -39.84 9.29
CA ALA A 9 -5.05 -38.68 8.46
C ALA A 9 -5.44 -37.43 9.28
N ASP A 10 -6.15 -37.59 10.41
CA ASP A 10 -6.55 -36.48 11.29
C ASP A 10 -5.35 -35.91 12.09
N ARG A 11 -4.43 -36.77 12.56
CA ARG A 11 -3.20 -36.30 13.24
C ARG A 11 -2.26 -35.51 12.33
N GLY A 12 -2.16 -35.86 11.05
CA GLY A 12 -1.33 -35.11 10.09
C GLY A 12 -1.89 -33.74 9.72
N ARG A 13 -3.21 -33.54 9.83
CA ARG A 13 -3.91 -32.30 9.43
C ARG A 13 -3.95 -31.22 10.52
N ARG A 14 -3.99 -31.62 11.79
CA ARG A 14 -3.98 -30.71 12.95
C ARG A 14 -2.72 -29.82 13.10
N PRO A 15 -1.47 -30.30 12.97
CA PRO A 15 -0.28 -29.46 13.12
C PRO A 15 -0.12 -28.42 12.00
N ALA A 16 -0.60 -28.74 10.79
CA ALA A 16 -0.56 -27.81 9.66
C ALA A 16 -1.59 -26.67 9.77
N LEU A 17 -2.72 -26.89 10.45
CA LEU A 17 -3.69 -25.84 10.76
C LEU A 17 -3.15 -24.89 11.84
N ASP A 18 -2.42 -25.41 12.84
CA ASP A 18 -1.82 -24.61 13.91
C ASP A 18 -0.72 -23.66 13.39
N SER A 19 0.15 -24.12 12.48
CA SER A 19 1.22 -23.26 11.91
C SER A 19 0.67 -22.10 11.08
N LYS A 20 -0.33 -22.35 10.22
CA LYS A 20 -0.98 -21.29 9.42
C LYS A 20 -1.78 -20.33 10.31
N ARG A 21 -2.46 -20.85 11.32
CA ARG A 21 -3.16 -20.04 12.32
C ARG A 21 -2.20 -19.11 13.05
N ARG A 22 -1.09 -19.65 13.57
CA ARG A 22 -0.03 -18.85 14.20
C ARG A 22 0.52 -17.78 13.26
N GLY A 23 0.77 -18.11 12.00
CA GLY A 23 1.23 -17.15 11.00
C GLY A 23 0.27 -15.97 10.81
N ARG A 24 -1.04 -16.23 10.69
CA ARG A 24 -2.06 -15.18 10.58
C ARG A 24 -2.20 -14.36 11.86
N VAL A 25 -2.16 -15.00 13.04
CA VAL A 25 -2.21 -14.29 14.32
C VAL A 25 -0.98 -13.39 14.47
N ILE A 26 0.23 -13.87 14.15
CA ILE A 26 1.45 -13.06 14.18
C ILE A 26 1.34 -11.89 13.21
N ALA A 27 0.95 -12.13 11.96
CA ALA A 27 0.78 -11.06 10.96
C ALA A 27 -0.28 -10.04 11.40
N GLY A 28 -1.40 -10.49 11.94
CA GLY A 28 -2.46 -9.65 12.47
C GLY A 28 -2.02 -8.85 13.68
N VAL A 29 -1.29 -9.45 14.64
CA VAL A 29 -0.77 -8.74 15.82
C VAL A 29 0.27 -7.70 15.41
N LEU A 30 1.20 -8.05 14.51
CA LEU A 30 2.16 -7.09 13.98
C LEU A 30 1.46 -5.95 13.23
N GLY A 31 0.49 -6.27 12.38
CA GLY A 31 -0.34 -5.28 11.69
C GLY A 31 -1.09 -4.37 12.66
N LEU A 32 -1.63 -4.93 13.74
CA LEU A 32 -2.35 -4.21 14.77
C LEU A 32 -1.43 -3.24 15.52
N LEU A 33 -0.26 -3.71 15.95
CA LEU A 33 0.74 -2.88 16.64
C LEU A 33 1.25 -1.75 15.73
N LEU A 34 1.56 -2.07 14.47
CA LEU A 34 2.01 -1.07 13.49
C LEU A 34 0.89 -0.06 13.19
N GLY A 35 -0.33 -0.51 12.94
CA GLY A 35 -1.47 0.35 12.66
C GLY A 35 -1.82 1.25 13.84
N ALA A 36 -1.85 0.71 15.06
CA ALA A 36 -2.12 1.47 16.28
C ALA A 36 -0.99 2.47 16.57
N GLY A 37 0.27 2.05 16.48
CA GLY A 37 1.43 2.92 16.64
C GLY A 37 1.49 4.03 15.60
N PHE A 38 1.21 3.73 14.34
CA PHE A 38 1.15 4.72 13.26
C PHE A 38 -0.01 5.71 13.44
N SER A 39 -1.18 5.22 13.85
CA SER A 39 -2.34 6.07 14.16
C SER A 39 -2.06 6.98 15.34
N TRP A 40 -1.44 6.46 16.40
CA TRP A 40 -1.04 7.23 17.58
C TRP A 40 0.01 8.29 17.24
N TYR A 41 1.02 7.92 16.46
CA TYR A 41 2.05 8.84 15.99
C TYR A 41 1.45 9.97 15.16
N THR A 42 0.54 9.62 14.23
CA THR A 42 -0.19 10.59 13.42
C THR A 42 -1.01 11.54 14.30
N TRP A 43 -1.75 11.00 15.27
CA TRP A 43 -2.59 11.77 16.18
C TRP A 43 -1.82 12.76 17.05
N SER A 44 -0.61 12.39 17.46
CA SER A 44 0.24 13.21 18.33
C SER A 44 1.11 14.21 17.57
N THR A 45 1.43 13.97 16.30
CA THR A 45 2.46 14.72 15.57
C THR A 45 1.91 15.56 14.43
N LEU A 46 0.83 15.12 13.76
CA LEU A 46 0.35 15.75 12.54
C LEU A 46 -0.88 16.64 12.80
N SER A 47 -0.94 17.77 12.09
CA SER A 47 -2.10 18.66 12.16
C SER A 47 -3.30 18.06 11.41
N PHE A 48 -4.47 18.14 12.03
CA PHE A 48 -5.75 17.73 11.44
C PHE A 48 -6.46 18.85 10.68
N GLY A 49 -5.90 20.07 10.68
CA GLY A 49 -6.49 21.21 10.00
C GLY A 49 -7.81 21.66 10.62
N THR A 50 -8.71 22.21 9.80
CA THR A 50 -10.04 22.66 10.20
C THR A 50 -11.12 21.86 9.48
N GLN A 51 -12.39 22.05 9.87
CA GLN A 51 -13.52 21.35 9.26
C GLN A 51 -13.64 21.61 7.74
N ASP A 52 -13.31 22.82 7.29
CA ASP A 52 -13.36 23.20 5.87
C ASP A 52 -12.07 22.85 5.10
N ARG A 53 -10.97 22.57 5.81
CA ARG A 53 -9.66 22.25 5.24
C ARG A 53 -8.97 21.17 6.08
N PRO A 54 -9.24 19.88 5.80
CA PRO A 54 -8.60 18.78 6.51
C PRO A 54 -7.07 18.86 6.35
N GLY A 55 -6.34 18.62 7.44
CA GLY A 55 -4.88 18.69 7.45
C GLY A 55 -4.20 17.39 7.04
N ALA A 56 -2.86 17.44 6.94
CA ALA A 56 -2.02 16.32 6.54
C ALA A 56 -2.17 15.06 7.41
N GLY A 57 -2.65 15.19 8.66
CA GLY A 57 -2.88 14.06 9.58
C GLY A 57 -4.12 13.23 9.27
N VAL A 58 -5.10 13.76 8.53
CA VAL A 58 -6.39 13.08 8.29
C VAL A 58 -6.18 11.81 7.47
N PHE A 59 -5.49 11.89 6.34
CA PHE A 59 -5.29 10.74 5.46
C PHE A 59 -4.48 9.60 6.11
N PRO A 60 -3.30 9.85 6.73
CA PRO A 60 -2.56 8.83 7.46
C PRO A 60 -3.38 8.19 8.59
N LEU A 61 -4.21 8.97 9.30
CA LEU A 61 -5.05 8.45 10.37
C LEU A 61 -6.10 7.47 9.83
N VAL A 62 -6.77 7.80 8.73
CA VAL A 62 -7.75 6.90 8.08
C VAL A 62 -7.08 5.59 7.65
N VAL A 63 -5.89 5.66 7.05
CA VAL A 63 -5.11 4.48 6.65
C VAL A 63 -4.71 3.64 7.88
N GLY A 64 -4.24 4.30 8.94
CA GLY A 64 -3.86 3.64 10.20
C GLY A 64 -5.04 2.93 10.87
N ILE A 65 -6.20 3.59 10.96
CA ILE A 65 -7.43 3.00 11.49
C ILE A 65 -7.89 1.83 10.62
N GLY A 66 -7.87 1.98 9.29
CA GLY A 66 -8.19 0.89 8.36
C GLY A 66 -7.29 -0.32 8.55
N MET A 67 -5.99 -0.09 8.75
CA MET A 67 -5.02 -1.15 9.04
C MET A 67 -5.30 -1.84 10.39
N VAL A 68 -5.67 -1.10 11.43
CA VAL A 68 -6.11 -1.65 12.72
C VAL A 68 -7.34 -2.55 12.53
N VAL A 69 -8.36 -2.07 11.82
CA VAL A 69 -9.59 -2.83 11.55
C VAL A 69 -9.29 -4.14 10.81
N VAL A 70 -8.52 -4.08 9.71
CA VAL A 70 -8.14 -5.27 8.94
C VAL A 70 -7.34 -6.26 9.79
N SER A 71 -6.47 -5.76 10.67
CA SER A 71 -5.69 -6.58 11.58
C SER A 71 -6.55 -7.29 12.61
N VAL A 72 -7.52 -6.59 13.21
CA VAL A 72 -8.51 -7.20 14.13
C VAL A 72 -9.31 -8.28 13.42
N LEU A 73 -9.81 -7.99 12.21
CA LEU A 73 -10.56 -8.97 11.41
C LEU A 73 -9.72 -10.21 11.08
N THR A 74 -8.44 -10.02 10.76
CA THR A 74 -7.51 -11.13 10.47
C THR A 74 -7.26 -12.00 11.70
N ILE A 75 -7.09 -11.39 12.88
CA ILE A 75 -6.94 -12.13 14.14
C ILE A 75 -8.24 -12.87 14.47
N ALA A 76 -9.39 -12.18 14.36
CA ALA A 76 -10.70 -12.76 14.62
C ALA A 76 -10.96 -13.97 13.71
N GLU A 77 -10.72 -13.85 12.39
CA GLU A 77 -10.82 -14.96 11.44
C GLU A 77 -9.88 -16.10 11.82
N ALA A 78 -8.63 -15.79 12.20
CA ALA A 78 -7.67 -16.79 12.63
C ALA A 78 -8.03 -17.46 13.96
N LEU A 79 -8.90 -16.89 14.80
CA LEU A 79 -9.36 -17.50 16.05
C LEU A 79 -10.68 -18.26 15.88
N LEU A 80 -11.60 -17.72 15.08
CA LEU A 80 -12.98 -18.21 14.94
C LEU A 80 -13.15 -19.29 13.86
N THR A 81 -12.24 -19.38 12.89
CA THR A 81 -12.37 -20.29 11.74
C THR A 81 -11.35 -21.43 11.78
N ASP A 82 -11.80 -22.66 11.61
CA ASP A 82 -10.95 -23.86 11.52
C ASP A 82 -10.37 -24.11 10.12
N GLN A 83 -10.86 -23.37 9.13
CA GLN A 83 -10.34 -23.40 7.76
C GLN A 83 -9.35 -22.27 7.53
N VAL A 84 -8.08 -22.51 7.87
CA VAL A 84 -7.00 -21.61 7.48
C VAL A 84 -6.65 -21.88 6.01
N SER A 85 -7.48 -21.37 5.10
CA SER A 85 -7.32 -21.51 3.65
C SER A 85 -6.37 -20.46 3.10
N GLY A 86 -5.33 -20.90 2.40
CA GLY A 86 -4.29 -20.03 1.86
C GLY A 86 -2.96 -20.74 1.85
N ASP A 87 -2.40 -20.93 0.65
CA ASP A 87 -1.02 -21.37 0.50
C ASP A 87 -0.21 -20.11 0.24
N VAL A 88 0.60 -19.68 1.23
CA VAL A 88 1.49 -18.53 1.07
C VAL A 88 2.68 -19.01 0.25
N ARG A 89 2.52 -19.00 -1.07
CA ARG A 89 3.61 -19.29 -2.00
C ARG A 89 4.30 -17.99 -2.37
N PHE A 90 5.62 -18.00 -2.31
CA PHE A 90 6.38 -16.90 -2.90
C PHE A 90 6.03 -16.76 -4.38
N PRO A 91 5.80 -15.53 -4.87
CA PRO A 91 5.48 -15.32 -6.27
C PRO A 91 6.62 -15.85 -7.14
N ALA A 92 6.30 -16.73 -8.08
CA ALA A 92 7.27 -17.36 -8.98
C ALA A 92 7.16 -16.79 -10.40
N GLY A 93 8.26 -16.84 -11.16
CA GLY A 93 8.31 -16.43 -12.56
C GLY A 93 7.90 -14.96 -12.80
N ARG A 94 6.87 -14.76 -13.63
CA ARG A 94 6.39 -13.42 -14.05
C ARG A 94 5.97 -12.56 -12.86
N GLN A 95 5.39 -13.16 -11.81
CA GLN A 95 4.91 -12.42 -10.65
C GLN A 95 6.06 -11.88 -9.80
N ARG A 96 7.15 -12.63 -9.65
CA ARG A 96 8.39 -12.14 -9.00
C ARG A 96 8.95 -10.94 -9.73
N ARG A 97 9.00 -11.00 -11.07
CA ARG A 97 9.48 -9.89 -11.90
C ARG A 97 8.63 -8.65 -11.70
N SER A 98 7.30 -8.78 -11.70
CA SER A 98 6.40 -7.65 -11.44
C SER A 98 6.63 -7.05 -10.05
N VAL A 99 6.79 -7.87 -9.01
CA VAL A 99 7.11 -7.38 -7.66
C VAL A 99 8.41 -6.58 -7.66
N VAL A 100 9.50 -7.15 -8.20
CA VAL A 100 10.81 -6.47 -8.25
C VAL A 100 10.76 -5.16 -9.04
N LEU A 101 10.08 -5.16 -10.19
CA LEU A 101 9.96 -3.97 -11.03
C LEU A 101 9.12 -2.86 -10.38
N VAL A 102 8.01 -3.21 -9.73
CA VAL A 102 7.21 -2.23 -8.98
C VAL A 102 7.99 -1.69 -7.79
N SER A 103 8.71 -2.55 -7.05
CA SER A 103 9.60 -2.11 -5.97
C SER A 103 10.68 -1.16 -6.47
N ALA A 104 11.32 -1.46 -7.62
CA ALA A 104 12.29 -0.57 -8.24
C ALA A 104 11.66 0.76 -8.68
N ALA A 105 10.46 0.73 -9.26
CA ALA A 105 9.72 1.93 -9.63
C ALA A 105 9.35 2.79 -8.41
N LEU A 106 9.05 2.17 -7.28
CA LEU A 106 8.79 2.87 -6.02
C LEU A 106 10.04 3.56 -5.48
N VAL A 107 11.20 2.87 -5.50
CA VAL A 107 12.48 3.47 -5.11
C VAL A 107 12.83 4.64 -6.03
N ALA A 108 12.65 4.47 -7.35
CA ALA A 108 12.85 5.54 -8.32
C ALA A 108 11.90 6.72 -8.09
N PHE A 109 10.63 6.44 -7.77
CA PHE A 109 9.65 7.48 -7.42
C PHE A 109 10.15 8.31 -6.24
N VAL A 110 10.58 7.69 -5.14
CA VAL A 110 11.10 8.40 -3.96
C VAL A 110 12.34 9.22 -4.29
N ALA A 111 13.30 8.63 -5.03
CA ALA A 111 14.54 9.32 -5.40
C ALA A 111 14.31 10.52 -6.33
N LEU A 112 13.35 10.42 -7.25
CA LEU A 112 13.02 11.46 -8.22
C LEU A 112 11.99 12.46 -7.71
N TYR A 113 11.30 12.15 -6.61
CA TYR A 113 10.16 12.91 -6.09
C TYR A 113 10.47 14.39 -5.89
N GLN A 114 11.61 14.69 -5.26
CA GLN A 114 12.02 16.05 -4.97
C GLN A 114 12.37 16.86 -6.23
N PHE A 115 12.91 16.19 -7.26
CA PHE A 115 13.35 16.85 -8.49
C PHE A 115 12.21 17.05 -9.48
N LEU A 116 11.40 16.01 -9.71
CA LEU A 116 10.30 16.02 -10.68
C LEU A 116 9.05 16.70 -10.12
N GLY A 117 8.90 16.71 -8.80
CA GLY A 117 7.72 17.21 -8.13
C GLY A 117 6.59 16.19 -8.12
N GLN A 118 5.61 16.43 -7.26
CA GLN A 118 4.51 15.51 -6.96
C GLN A 118 3.74 15.09 -8.22
N TYR A 119 3.31 16.05 -9.05
CA TYR A 119 2.48 15.75 -10.23
C TYR A 119 3.20 14.81 -11.21
N ILE A 120 4.42 15.16 -11.62
CA ILE A 120 5.17 14.40 -12.62
C ILE A 120 5.61 13.06 -12.02
N ALA A 121 6.16 13.05 -10.81
CA ALA A 121 6.66 11.84 -10.17
C ALA A 121 5.52 10.83 -9.96
N SER A 122 4.36 11.26 -9.46
CA SER A 122 3.22 10.37 -9.23
C SER A 122 2.64 9.84 -10.54
N SER A 123 2.49 10.67 -11.57
CA SER A 123 2.03 10.19 -12.88
C SER A 123 2.99 9.15 -13.47
N LEU A 124 4.30 9.42 -13.47
CA LEU A 124 5.29 8.46 -13.98
C LEU A 124 5.28 7.14 -13.18
N PHE A 125 5.16 7.22 -11.86
CA PHE A 125 5.07 6.04 -11.02
C PHE A 125 3.84 5.18 -11.37
N VAL A 126 2.66 5.80 -11.50
CA VAL A 126 1.45 5.05 -11.85
C VAL A 126 1.52 4.47 -13.27
N ILE A 127 2.06 5.22 -14.24
CA ILE A 127 2.29 4.71 -15.61
C ILE A 127 3.20 3.48 -15.57
N ALA A 128 4.31 3.56 -14.84
CA ALA A 128 5.26 2.46 -14.70
C ALA A 128 4.61 1.25 -14.01
N ALA A 129 3.86 1.47 -12.93
CA ALA A 129 3.14 0.41 -12.23
C ALA A 129 2.13 -0.29 -13.15
N LEU A 130 1.30 0.46 -13.89
CA LEU A 130 0.34 -0.09 -14.84
C LEU A 130 1.04 -0.92 -15.93
N ALA A 131 2.12 -0.39 -16.50
CA ALA A 131 2.90 -1.09 -17.51
C ALA A 131 3.47 -2.42 -17.00
N VAL A 132 3.96 -2.46 -15.76
CA VAL A 132 4.52 -3.66 -15.14
C VAL A 132 3.45 -4.68 -14.73
N LEU A 133 2.27 -4.21 -14.31
CA LEU A 133 1.15 -5.08 -13.92
C LEU A 133 0.42 -5.72 -15.12
N GLY A 134 0.79 -5.36 -16.35
CA GLY A 134 0.48 -6.16 -17.53
C GLY A 134 -0.64 -5.64 -18.42
N THR A 135 -0.95 -4.34 -18.36
CA THR A 135 -1.81 -3.72 -19.37
C THR A 135 -1.06 -3.62 -20.71
N ARG A 136 -1.58 -4.28 -21.76
CA ARG A 136 -0.93 -4.36 -23.08
C ARG A 136 -0.95 -3.07 -23.90
N SER A 137 -1.70 -2.05 -23.47
CA SER A 137 -1.94 -0.83 -24.25
C SER A 137 -1.22 0.36 -23.63
N TRP A 138 -0.04 0.69 -24.17
CA TRP A 138 0.77 1.83 -23.74
C TRP A 138 0.00 3.17 -23.70
N PRO A 139 -0.85 3.51 -24.69
CA PRO A 139 -1.61 4.76 -24.65
C PRO A 139 -2.59 4.83 -23.47
N ARG A 140 -3.23 3.70 -23.12
CA ARG A 140 -4.13 3.65 -21.95
C ARG A 140 -3.35 3.80 -20.66
N ASN A 141 -2.14 3.26 -20.58
CA ASN A 141 -1.30 3.37 -19.40
C ASN A 141 -0.90 4.83 -19.16
N VAL A 142 -0.51 5.54 -20.21
CA VAL A 142 -0.22 6.97 -20.14
C VAL A 142 -1.46 7.75 -19.73
N LEU A 143 -2.60 7.51 -20.37
CA LEU A 143 -3.85 8.21 -20.06
C LEU A 143 -4.27 8.00 -18.59
N TYR A 144 -4.41 6.75 -18.16
CA TYR A 144 -4.83 6.44 -16.80
C TYR A 144 -3.77 6.82 -15.77
N GLY A 145 -2.49 6.59 -16.06
CA GLY A 145 -1.42 6.91 -15.12
C GLY A 145 -1.25 8.41 -14.92
N THR A 146 -1.36 9.21 -15.98
CA THR A 146 -1.41 10.67 -15.86
C THR A 146 -2.65 11.10 -15.09
N ALA A 147 -3.85 10.63 -15.47
CA ALA A 147 -5.10 11.02 -14.82
C ALA A 147 -5.11 10.68 -13.32
N ILE A 148 -4.73 9.45 -12.96
CA ILE A 148 -4.66 9.00 -11.56
C ILE A 148 -3.57 9.76 -10.81
N GLY A 149 -2.38 9.91 -11.39
CA GLY A 149 -1.28 10.62 -10.74
C GLY A 149 -1.62 12.08 -10.45
N VAL A 150 -2.24 12.78 -11.40
CA VAL A 150 -2.71 14.16 -11.22
C VAL A 150 -3.84 14.22 -10.22
N ALA A 151 -4.84 13.33 -10.29
CA ALA A 151 -5.96 13.30 -9.35
C ALA A 151 -5.50 13.07 -7.90
N ILE A 152 -4.57 12.13 -7.68
CA ILE A 152 -3.98 11.90 -6.35
C ILE A 152 -3.22 13.14 -5.90
N SER A 153 -2.41 13.74 -6.78
CA SER A 153 -1.66 14.96 -6.46
C SER A 153 -2.59 16.11 -6.05
N ALA A 154 -3.63 16.35 -6.83
CA ALA A 154 -4.65 17.36 -6.54
C ALA A 154 -5.39 17.06 -5.23
N PHE A 155 -5.73 15.80 -4.96
CA PHE A 155 -6.33 15.40 -3.69
C PHE A 155 -5.46 15.81 -2.49
N PHE A 156 -4.15 15.59 -2.53
CA PHE A 156 -3.28 15.98 -1.41
C PHE A 156 -3.07 17.50 -1.31
N VAL A 157 -2.94 18.20 -2.43
CA VAL A 157 -2.66 19.64 -2.43
C VAL A 157 -3.93 20.45 -2.13
N GLU A 158 -5.01 20.18 -2.83
CA GLU A 158 -6.24 20.97 -2.79
C GLU A 158 -7.15 20.56 -1.64
N LEU A 159 -7.33 19.25 -1.41
CA LEU A 159 -8.24 18.78 -0.37
C LEU A 159 -7.56 18.80 1.01
N LEU A 160 -6.34 18.27 1.11
CA LEU A 160 -5.62 18.16 2.39
C LEU A 160 -4.74 19.39 2.70
N GLY A 161 -4.69 20.38 1.81
CA GLY A 161 -3.90 21.61 1.99
C GLY A 161 -2.39 21.37 2.15
N VAL A 162 -1.88 20.23 1.67
CA VAL A 162 -0.47 19.86 1.86
C VAL A 162 0.38 20.52 0.77
N ARG A 163 1.41 21.27 1.19
CA ARG A 163 2.43 21.77 0.25
C ARG A 163 3.42 20.64 -0.05
N LEU A 164 3.26 20.03 -1.22
CA LEU A 164 4.15 19.01 -1.73
C LEU A 164 5.18 19.65 -2.68
N PRO A 165 6.35 19.02 -2.89
CA PRO A 165 7.36 19.54 -3.82
C PRO A 165 6.78 19.73 -5.22
N GLU A 166 6.86 20.94 -5.74
CA GLU A 166 6.46 21.26 -7.12
C GLU A 166 7.54 20.82 -8.13
N GLY A 167 8.78 20.64 -7.66
CA GLY A 167 9.90 20.16 -8.46
C GLY A 167 10.13 20.99 -9.71
N LEU A 168 10.22 20.33 -10.86
CA LEU A 168 10.51 20.95 -12.16
C LEU A 168 9.48 22.01 -12.58
N LEU A 169 8.24 21.89 -12.09
CA LEU A 169 7.13 22.79 -12.39
C LEU A 169 7.05 24.02 -11.46
N GLY A 170 7.81 24.02 -10.36
CA GLY A 170 7.84 25.14 -9.43
C GLY A 170 8.66 26.33 -9.95
N PRO A 171 8.55 27.52 -9.36
CA PRO A 171 9.25 28.74 -9.78
C PRO A 171 10.78 28.61 -9.76
N THR A 172 11.33 27.69 -8.98
CA THR A 172 12.78 27.37 -8.93
C THR A 172 13.16 26.14 -9.77
N GLY A 173 12.19 25.48 -10.42
CA GLY A 173 12.42 24.35 -11.30
C GLY A 173 12.85 24.76 -12.71
N ALA A 174 13.44 23.83 -13.46
CA ALA A 174 13.96 24.11 -14.81
C ALA A 174 12.89 24.65 -15.79
N ILE A 175 11.61 24.34 -15.56
CA ILE A 175 10.50 24.86 -16.38
C ILE A 175 10.01 26.20 -15.82
N GLY A 176 9.89 26.37 -14.50
CA GLY A 176 9.46 27.64 -13.90
C GLY A 176 10.47 28.78 -14.07
N ALA A 177 11.77 28.48 -14.05
CA ALA A 177 12.84 29.43 -14.33
C ALA A 177 12.88 29.90 -15.81
N LEU A 178 12.15 29.23 -16.70
CA LEU A 178 12.04 29.58 -18.12
C LEU A 178 10.99 30.66 -18.37
N PHE A 179 10.14 30.95 -17.39
CA PHE A 179 9.05 31.93 -17.44
C PHE A 179 9.22 33.11 -16.46
N LEU A 180 10.39 33.22 -15.83
CA LEU A 180 10.83 34.31 -14.94
C LEU A 180 12.00 35.06 -15.60
#